data_AF-A0A2M7STS6-F1
#
_entry.id   AF-A0A2M7STS6-F1
#
_cell.length_a   1.000
_cell.length_b   1.000
_cell.length_c   1.000
_cell.angle_alpha   90.00
_cell.angle_beta   90.00
_cell.angle_gamma   90.00
#
_symmetry.space_group_name_H-M   'P 1'
#
loop_
_entity.id
_entity.type
_entity.pdbx_description
1 polymer ?
#
loop_
_entity_poly.entity_id
_entity_poly.type
_entity_poly.pdbx_seq_one_letter_code
_entity_poly.pdbx_strand_id
1 'polypeptide(L)'
;TAELHGNFIPQIPHQAMLRYTKRGEIVLDTFSGNGTTLIECKRLGRNGIGIELLPALVERSRELIAKETNRWNVKTEVLRGDSCLSETMQEVRSL
;
A
#
# COMPACT_ATOMS: atom_id res chain seq x y z
N THR A 1 -16.17 4.14 -12.18
CA THR A 1 -15.40 4.00 -10.92
C THR A 1 -16.27 4.45 -9.76
N ALA A 2 -17.13 3.56 -9.27
CA ALA A 2 -18.03 3.79 -8.13
C ALA A 2 -18.20 2.49 -7.30
N GLU A 3 -17.23 1.58 -7.37
CA GLU A 3 -17.32 0.26 -6.70
C GLU A 3 -16.78 0.29 -5.26
N LEU A 4 -15.92 1.27 -4.91
CA LEU A 4 -15.33 1.37 -3.59
C LEU A 4 -15.50 2.79 -3.03
N HIS A 5 -16.26 2.91 -1.94
CA HIS A 5 -16.40 4.15 -1.19
C HIS A 5 -15.15 4.39 -0.35
N GLY A 6 -14.69 5.63 -0.24
CA GLY A 6 -13.54 6.00 0.61
C GLY A 6 -12.17 5.99 -0.07
N ASN A 7 -12.08 5.79 -1.39
CA ASN A 7 -10.81 6.01 -2.12
C ASN A 7 -10.39 7.49 -2.06
N PHE A 8 -9.09 7.74 -1.98
CA PHE A 8 -8.51 9.08 -2.16
C PHE A 8 -7.86 9.24 -3.53
N ILE A 9 -7.79 10.48 -4.01
CA ILE A 9 -6.98 10.83 -5.18
C ILE A 9 -5.49 10.64 -4.86
N PRO A 10 -4.65 10.15 -5.79
CA PRO A 10 -3.23 9.86 -5.53
C PRO A 10 -2.41 11.04 -5.00
N GLN A 11 -2.85 12.27 -5.27
CA GLN A 11 -2.21 13.49 -4.78
C GLN A 11 -2.21 13.58 -3.24
N ILE A 12 -3.20 12.99 -2.56
CA ILE A 12 -3.27 13.02 -1.09
C ILE A 12 -2.12 12.21 -0.44
N PRO A 13 -1.98 10.89 -0.68
CA PRO A 13 -0.88 10.10 -0.12
C PRO A 13 0.48 10.58 -0.63
N HIS A 14 0.58 11.02 -1.90
CA HIS A 14 1.80 11.59 -2.45
C HIS A 14 2.32 12.76 -1.60
N GLN A 15 1.41 13.70 -1.30
CA GLN A 15 1.70 14.89 -0.53
C GLN A 15 1.98 14.56 0.95
N ALA A 16 1.28 13.57 1.53
CA ALA A 16 1.58 13.09 2.88
C ALA A 16 2.98 12.47 2.96
N MET A 17 3.33 11.58 2.04
CA MET A 17 4.65 10.94 2.01
C MET A 17 5.79 11.94 1.84
N LEU A 18 5.64 12.95 0.97
CA LEU A 18 6.66 13.98 0.79
C LEU A 18 6.91 14.81 2.06
N ARG A 19 5.88 15.02 2.90
CA ARG A 19 6.00 15.81 4.14
C ARG A 19 6.49 15.01 5.33
N TYR A 20 6.07 13.75 5.44
CA TYR A 20 6.22 12.99 6.69
C TYR A 20 7.12 11.77 6.59
N THR A 21 7.69 11.49 5.41
CA THR A 21 8.58 10.33 5.22
C THR A 21 9.77 10.68 4.33
N LYS A 22 10.85 9.90 4.45
CA LYS A 22 12.04 9.96 3.60
C LYS A 22 12.06 8.76 2.65
N ARG A 23 12.85 8.88 1.57
CA ARG A 23 13.10 7.75 0.65
C ARG A 23 13.75 6.61 1.43
N GLY A 24 13.31 5.37 1.16
CA GLY A 24 13.77 4.15 1.84
C GLY A 24 13.02 3.81 3.13
N GLU A 25 12.27 4.74 3.72
CA GLU A 25 11.41 4.45 4.88
C GLU A 25 10.20 3.58 4.47
N ILE A 26 9.55 3.00 5.47
CA ILE A 26 8.40 2.10 5.31
C ILE A 26 7.11 2.90 5.57
N VAL A 27 6.13 2.75 4.67
CA VAL A 27 4.76 3.22 4.86
C VAL A 27 3.85 2.01 5.04
N LEU A 28 3.09 2.02 6.13
CA LEU A 28 2.04 1.03 6.40
C LEU A 28 0.66 1.64 6.10
N ASP A 29 -0.13 0.92 5.32
CA ASP A 29 -1.53 1.23 5.05
C ASP A 29 -2.42 0.07 5.50
N THR A 30 -3.16 0.26 6.59
CA THR A 30 -3.96 -0.81 7.21
C THR A 30 -5.29 -1.07 6.52
N PHE A 31 -5.65 -0.28 5.49
CA PHE A 31 -6.88 -0.41 4.70
C PHE A 31 -6.59 -0.07 3.23
N SER A 32 -5.67 -0.83 2.65
CA SER A 32 -4.98 -0.45 1.41
C SER A 32 -5.86 -0.43 0.15
N GLY A 33 -7.01 -1.12 0.15
CA GLY A 33 -7.98 -1.07 -0.95
C GLY A 33 -7.36 -1.43 -2.30
N ASN A 34 -7.40 -0.49 -3.25
CA ASN A 34 -6.79 -0.66 -4.58
C ASN A 34 -5.25 -0.44 -4.60
N GLY A 35 -4.63 -0.16 -3.46
CA GLY A 35 -3.18 -0.02 -3.33
C GLY A 35 -2.61 1.33 -3.75
N THR A 36 -3.43 2.40 -3.77
CA THR A 36 -2.97 3.74 -4.18
C THR A 36 -1.78 4.23 -3.36
N THR A 37 -1.74 3.96 -2.05
CA THR A 37 -0.59 4.25 -1.20
C THR A 37 0.67 3.53 -1.70
N LEU A 38 0.59 2.24 -2.00
CA LEU A 38 1.75 1.44 -2.42
C LEU A 38 2.24 1.82 -3.82
N ILE A 39 1.36 2.25 -4.72
CA ILE A 39 1.72 2.85 -6.01
C ILE A 39 2.54 4.12 -5.78
N GLU A 40 2.10 5.01 -4.88
CA GLU A 40 2.87 6.21 -4.55
C GLU A 40 4.19 5.89 -3.84
N CYS A 41 4.25 4.81 -3.02
CA CYS A 41 5.50 4.31 -2.47
C CYS A 41 6.50 3.97 -3.58
N LYS A 42 6.09 3.26 -4.64
CA LYS A 42 6.96 2.98 -5.80
C LYS A 42 7.44 4.24 -6.51
N ARG A 43 6.57 5.23 -6.70
CA ARG A 43 6.91 6.49 -7.38
C ARG A 43 7.91 7.33 -6.58
N LEU A 44 7.69 7.41 -5.27
CA LEU A 44 8.45 8.27 -4.36
C LEU A 44 9.65 7.56 -3.72
N GLY A 45 9.76 6.24 -3.87
CA GLY A 45 10.85 5.43 -3.35
C GLY A 45 10.72 5.14 -1.85
N ARG A 46 9.51 4.82 -1.38
CA ARG A 46 9.29 4.26 -0.03
C ARG A 46 9.01 2.77 -0.15
N ASN A 47 9.37 2.00 0.87
CA ASN A 47 8.83 0.65 1.00
C ASN A 47 7.36 0.76 1.44
N GLY A 48 6.50 -0.15 0.97
CA GLY A 48 5.07 -0.10 1.24
C GLY A 48 4.55 -1.44 1.73
N ILE A 49 3.80 -1.43 2.83
CA ILE A 49 3.05 -2.59 3.31
C ILE A 49 1.58 -2.18 3.35
N GLY A 50 0.74 -2.94 2.64
CA GLY A 50 -0.71 -2.77 2.64
C GLY A 50 -1.39 -3.96 3.29
N ILE A 51 -2.40 -3.71 4.11
CA ILE A 51 -3.31 -4.74 4.60
C ILE A 51 -4.65 -4.52 3.92
N GLU A 52 -5.24 -5.60 3.39
CA GLU A 52 -6.58 -5.57 2.80
C GLU A 52 -7.35 -6.84 3.16
N LEU A 53 -8.62 -6.68 3.51
CA LEU A 53 -9.46 -7.77 3.98
C LEU A 53 -10.04 -8.59 2.83
N LEU A 54 -10.48 -7.91 1.76
CA LEU A 54 -11.22 -8.51 0.68
C LEU A 54 -10.27 -9.17 -0.34
N PRO A 55 -10.35 -10.50 -0.56
CA PRO A 55 -9.43 -11.21 -1.45
C PRO A 55 -9.40 -10.64 -2.88
N ALA A 56 -10.58 -10.26 -3.41
CA ALA A 56 -10.68 -9.69 -4.75
C ALA A 56 -9.95 -8.34 -4.88
N LEU A 57 -9.91 -7.53 -3.81
CA LEU A 57 -9.18 -6.26 -3.80
C LEU A 57 -7.68 -6.48 -3.60
N VAL A 58 -7.27 -7.48 -2.82
CA VAL A 58 -5.87 -7.89 -2.70
C VAL A 58 -5.29 -8.23 -4.07
N GLU A 59 -5.96 -9.09 -4.85
CA GLU A 59 -5.47 -9.47 -6.19
C GLU A 59 -5.47 -8.28 -7.14
N ARG A 60 -6.57 -7.50 -7.17
CA ARG A 60 -6.66 -6.29 -8.02
C ARG A 60 -5.59 -5.27 -7.68
N SER A 61 -5.31 -5.02 -6.41
CA SER A 61 -4.29 -4.05 -5.97
C SER A 61 -2.89 -4.53 -6.35
N ARG A 62 -2.57 -5.81 -6.17
CA ARG A 62 -1.30 -6.41 -6.62
C ARG A 62 -1.07 -6.20 -8.11
N GLU A 63 -2.08 -6.42 -8.95
CA GLU A 63 -2.00 -6.17 -10.39
C GLU A 63 -1.74 -4.69 -10.73
N LEU A 64 -2.44 -3.77 -10.06
CA LEU A 64 -2.28 -2.33 -10.27
C LEU A 64 -0.90 -1.85 -9.81
N ILE A 65 -0.45 -2.30 -8.64
CA ILE A 65 0.88 -2.00 -8.10
C ILE A 65 1.96 -2.55 -9.03
N ALA A 66 1.80 -3.77 -9.57
CA ALA A 66 2.78 -4.39 -10.46
C ALA A 66 2.98 -3.62 -11.78
N LYS A 67 1.93 -2.96 -12.29
CA LYS A 67 2.00 -2.11 -13.49
C LYS A 67 2.81 -0.83 -13.29
N GLU A 68 2.95 -0.37 -12.05
CA GLU A 68 3.71 0.84 -11.74
C GLU A 68 5.22 0.59 -11.81
N THR A 69 5.93 1.52 -12.45
CA THR A 69 7.40 1.46 -12.57
C THR A 69 8.08 1.52 -11.20
N ASN A 70 9.09 0.70 -10.99
CA ASN A 70 9.83 0.65 -9.73
C ASN A 70 11.27 1.19 -9.88
N ARG A 71 11.39 2.48 -10.20
CA ARG A 71 12.70 3.14 -10.41
C ARG A 71 13.65 3.03 -9.22
N TRP A 72 13.10 2.96 -8.01
CA TRP A 72 13.87 2.99 -6.77
C TRP A 72 14.14 1.60 -6.19
N ASN A 73 13.69 0.54 -6.88
CA ASN A 73 13.83 -0.85 -6.44
C ASN A 73 13.33 -1.08 -5.00
N VAL A 74 12.20 -0.46 -4.65
CA VAL A 74 11.59 -0.58 -3.31
C VAL A 74 10.68 -1.79 -3.23
N LYS A 75 10.50 -2.32 -2.02
CA LYS A 75 9.58 -3.43 -1.76
C LYS A 75 8.18 -2.90 -1.51
N THR A 76 7.19 -3.51 -2.16
CA THR A 76 5.77 -3.23 -1.91
C THR A 76 5.00 -4.53 -1.81
N GLU A 77 4.29 -4.73 -0.70
CA GLU A 77 3.59 -5.97 -0.42
C GLU A 77 2.18 -5.70 0.10
N VAL A 78 1.22 -6.48 -0.40
CA VAL A 78 -0.17 -6.45 0.07
C VAL A 78 -0.45 -7.77 0.77
N LEU A 79 -0.72 -7.70 2.06
CA LEU A 79 -1.14 -8.81 2.90
C LEU A 79 -2.67 -8.88 2.94
N ARG A 80 -3.19 -10.09 2.80
CA ARG A 80 -4.61 -10.35 3.05
C ARG A 80 -4.79 -10.57 4.54
N GLY A 81 -5.50 -9.68 5.22
CA GLY A 81 -5.68 -9.80 6.66
C GLY A 81 -6.70 -8.83 7.24
N ASP A 82 -7.05 -9.08 8.49
CA ASP A 82 -7.81 -8.14 9.31
C ASP A 82 -6.82 -7.40 10.22
N SER A 83 -6.71 -6.09 10.04
CA SER A 83 -5.78 -5.23 10.78
C SER A 83 -6.01 -5.23 12.29
N CYS A 84 -7.14 -5.74 12.78
CA CYS A 84 -7.43 -5.90 14.21
C CYS A 84 -6.91 -7.22 14.81
N LEU A 85 -6.44 -8.17 13.98
CA LEU A 85 -5.98 -9.48 14.42
C LEU A 85 -4.47 -9.52 14.68
N SER A 86 -4.06 -10.24 15.73
CA SER A 86 -2.65 -10.34 16.14
C SER A 86 -1.80 -11.12 15.13
N GLU A 87 -2.42 -12.07 14.43
CA GLU A 87 -1.79 -12.89 13.39
C GLU A 87 -1.35 -12.00 12.22
N THR A 88 -2.22 -11.11 11.76
CA THR A 88 -1.90 -10.13 10.71
C THR A 88 -0.77 -9.20 11.17
N MET A 89 -0.76 -8.78 12.43
CA MET A 89 0.32 -7.96 12.98
C MET A 89 1.66 -8.71 13.06
N GLN A 90 1.65 -10.01 13.32
CA GLN A 90 2.86 -10.85 13.32
C GLN A 90 3.42 -11.00 11.90
N GLU A 91 2.55 -11.19 10.92
CA GLU A 91 2.94 -11.28 9.50
C GLU A 91 3.58 -9.98 9.02
N VAL A 92 2.97 -8.82 9.31
CA VAL A 92 3.53 -7.48 9.01
C VAL A 92 4.91 -7.30 9.63
N ARG A 93 5.14 -7.78 10.85
CA ARG A 93 6.45 -7.68 11.55
C ARG A 93 7.54 -8.57 10.95
N SER A 94 7.16 -9.57 10.15
CA SER A 94 8.11 -10.51 9.54
C SER A 94 8.66 -10.04 8.18
N LEU A 95 8.09 -8.97 7.61
CA LEU A 95 8.48 -8.35 6.34
C LEU A 95 9.64 -7.36 6.49
#